data_AF-A0A1A9VNQ4-F1
#
_entry.id   AF-A0A1A9VNQ4-F1
#
_cell.length_a   1.000
_cell.length_b   1.000
_cell.length_c   1.000
_cell.angle_alpha   90.00
_cell.angle_beta   90.00
_cell.angle_gamma   90.00
#
_symmetry.space_group_name_H-M   'P 1'
#
loop_
_entity.id
_entity.type
_entity.pdbx_description
1 polymer ?
#
loop_
_entity_poly.entity_id
_entity_poly.type
_entity_poly.pdbx_seq_one_letter_code
_entity_poly.pdbx_strand_id
1 'polypeptide(L)'
;MEPNFAKVRVCDCKDNNKCDKSLDPDVEEIITKSRDPEELKHYWLEFYNKAGTPTRNRFERYIELNTKAAQLNNFTSRAELWLAEYEDETFEQQLEDIFEDIKTLYHQLHGYVRYRLKQCDDVVSKTLYRKK
;
A
#
# COMPACT_ATOMS: atom_id res chain seq x y z
N MET A 1 6.52 4.14 15.10
CA MET A 1 5.63 4.09 13.92
C MET A 1 4.49 3.12 14.20
N GLU A 2 4.79 1.93 14.73
CA GLU A 2 3.78 0.97 15.20
C GLU A 2 2.70 1.54 16.15
N PRO A 3 3.03 2.32 17.21
CA PRO A 3 1.97 2.84 18.08
C PRO A 3 1.06 3.85 17.40
N ASN A 4 1.54 4.51 16.33
CA ASN A 4 0.70 5.39 15.51
C ASN A 4 -0.32 4.53 14.76
N PHE A 5 0.14 3.52 14.03
CA PHE A 5 -0.69 2.62 13.25
C PHE A 5 -1.76 1.93 14.11
N ALA A 6 -1.37 1.34 15.25
CA ALA A 6 -2.29 0.62 16.13
C ALA A 6 -3.39 1.51 16.76
N LYS A 7 -3.09 2.80 16.94
CA LYS A 7 -4.01 3.77 17.56
C LYS A 7 -4.80 4.60 16.55
N VAL A 8 -4.66 4.34 15.25
CA VAL A 8 -5.45 5.05 14.23
C VAL A 8 -6.94 4.86 14.53
N ARG A 9 -7.65 5.98 14.54
CA ARG A 9 -9.10 6.05 14.61
C ARG A 9 -9.62 7.04 13.56
N VAL A 10 -10.62 6.62 12.81
CA VAL A 10 -11.23 7.43 11.74
C VAL A 10 -12.68 7.77 12.08
N CYS A 11 -13.16 8.88 11.52
CA CYS A 11 -14.55 9.31 11.72
C CYS A 11 -15.48 8.66 10.70
N ASP A 12 -16.69 8.36 11.14
CA ASP A 12 -17.73 7.81 10.29
C ASP A 12 -18.08 8.79 9.16
N CYS A 13 -18.31 8.27 7.95
CA CYS A 13 -18.64 9.08 6.78
C CYS A 13 -19.99 9.80 6.89
N LYS A 14 -20.92 9.29 7.71
CA LYS A 14 -22.29 9.81 7.88
C LYS A 14 -22.44 10.63 9.16
N ASP A 15 -21.61 10.39 10.17
CA ASP A 15 -21.60 11.14 11.42
C ASP A 15 -20.17 11.47 11.87
N ASN A 16 -19.76 12.71 11.62
CA ASN A 16 -18.44 13.23 11.99
C ASN A 16 -18.17 13.26 13.50
N ASN A 17 -19.18 13.06 14.36
CA ASN A 17 -18.97 12.96 15.81
C ASN A 17 -18.56 11.55 16.24
N LYS A 18 -18.74 10.54 15.39
CA LYS A 18 -18.37 9.16 15.67
C LYS A 18 -16.98 8.85 15.12
N CYS A 19 -15.95 9.04 15.94
CA CYS A 19 -14.53 8.92 15.56
C CYS A 19 -13.79 7.76 16.24
N ASP A 20 -14.47 6.64 16.43
CA ASP A 20 -13.98 5.48 17.17
C ASP A 20 -13.64 4.25 16.30
N LYS A 21 -13.78 4.36 14.97
CA LYS A 21 -13.52 3.25 14.03
C LYS A 21 -12.03 2.94 13.91
N SER A 22 -11.63 1.70 14.18
CA SER A 22 -10.27 1.19 13.99
C SER A 22 -10.06 0.63 12.57
N LEU A 23 -8.81 0.31 12.21
CA LEU A 23 -8.55 -0.40 10.95
C LEU A 23 -9.27 -1.76 10.93
N ASP A 24 -8.87 -2.62 11.86
CA ASP A 24 -9.47 -3.92 12.12
C ASP A 24 -10.39 -3.80 13.35
N PRO A 25 -11.69 -4.17 13.28
CA PRO A 25 -12.37 -4.69 12.08
C PRO A 25 -13.04 -3.61 11.22
N ASP A 26 -13.24 -2.39 11.73
CA ASP A 26 -14.24 -1.46 11.18
C ASP A 26 -13.96 -1.01 9.74
N VAL A 27 -12.78 -0.43 9.49
CA VAL A 27 -12.43 0.10 8.15
C VAL A 27 -12.25 -1.04 7.16
N GLU A 28 -11.65 -2.15 7.57
CA GLU A 28 -11.50 -3.35 6.72
C GLU A 28 -12.84 -3.92 6.27
N GLU A 29 -13.82 -4.00 7.18
CA GLU A 29 -15.17 -4.45 6.86
C GLU A 29 -15.81 -3.53 5.81
N ILE A 30 -15.68 -2.21 5.98
CA ILE A 30 -16.26 -1.23 5.06
C ILE A 30 -15.59 -1.30 3.69
N ILE A 31 -14.25 -1.29 3.62
CA ILE A 31 -13.50 -1.38 2.36
C ILE A 31 -13.83 -2.67 1.60
N THR A 32 -14.09 -3.77 2.33
CA THR A 32 -14.40 -5.07 1.73
C THR A 32 -15.85 -5.16 1.25
N LYS A 33 -16.81 -4.65 2.03
CA LYS A 33 -18.25 -4.86 1.80
C LYS A 33 -18.95 -3.71 1.09
N SER A 34 -18.54 -2.46 1.31
CA SER A 34 -19.18 -1.30 0.68
C SER A 34 -18.95 -1.28 -0.82
N ARG A 35 -19.94 -0.74 -1.54
CA ARG A 35 -19.91 -0.51 -2.99
C ARG A 35 -20.20 0.96 -3.32
N ASP A 36 -20.22 1.83 -2.31
CA ASP A 36 -20.35 3.28 -2.48
C ASP A 36 -18.94 3.88 -2.64
N PRO A 37 -18.59 4.44 -3.82
CA PRO A 37 -17.26 5.00 -4.06
C PRO A 37 -16.87 6.14 -3.13
N GLU A 38 -17.81 7.00 -2.73
CA GLU A 38 -17.51 8.14 -1.88
C GLU A 38 -17.32 7.69 -0.42
N GLU A 39 -18.05 6.67 0.02
CA GLU A 39 -17.78 6.00 1.32
C GLU A 39 -16.40 5.35 1.32
N LEU A 40 -16.08 4.56 0.30
CA LEU A 40 -14.77 3.90 0.17
C LEU A 40 -13.61 4.92 0.13
N LYS A 41 -13.78 6.00 -0.62
CA LYS A 41 -12.80 7.09 -0.74
C LYS A 41 -12.60 7.83 0.58
N HIS A 42 -13.67 8.13 1.32
CA HIS A 42 -13.59 8.77 2.64
C HIS A 42 -12.70 7.95 3.58
N TYR A 43 -13.01 6.67 3.75
CA TYR A 43 -12.25 5.80 4.66
C TYR A 43 -10.81 5.56 4.18
N TRP A 44 -10.58 5.44 2.86
CA TRP A 44 -9.23 5.37 2.31
C TRP A 44 -8.42 6.61 2.65
N LEU A 45 -8.96 7.81 2.42
CA LEU A 45 -8.26 9.07 2.71
C LEU A 45 -8.01 9.25 4.21
N GLU A 46 -9.04 9.07 5.04
CA GLU A 46 -8.91 9.23 6.50
C GLU A 46 -7.87 8.28 7.08
N PHE A 47 -7.88 7.01 6.66
CA PHE A 47 -6.92 6.04 7.14
C PHE A 47 -5.49 6.39 6.71
N TYR A 48 -5.25 6.66 5.42
CA TYR A 48 -3.90 6.98 4.93
C TYR A 48 -3.36 8.28 5.53
N ASN A 49 -4.21 9.29 5.73
CA ASN A 49 -3.83 10.56 6.35
C ASN A 49 -3.44 10.43 7.81
N LYS A 50 -3.97 9.44 8.55
CA LYS A 50 -3.66 9.24 9.97
C LYS A 50 -2.60 8.16 10.21
N ALA A 51 -2.62 7.08 9.42
CA ALA A 51 -1.67 5.99 9.53
C ALA A 51 -0.29 6.36 8.96
N GLY A 52 -0.27 7.04 7.80
CA GLY A 52 0.93 7.34 7.04
C GLY A 52 1.53 8.69 7.38
N THR A 53 0.88 9.78 6.96
CA THR A 53 1.41 11.16 6.98
C THR A 53 2.09 11.57 8.30
N PRO A 54 1.53 11.30 9.50
CA PRO A 54 2.14 11.71 10.77
C PRO A 54 3.46 10.99 11.09
N THR A 55 3.74 9.87 10.40
CA THR A 55 4.95 9.06 10.63
C THR A 55 6.10 9.42 9.70
N ARG A 56 5.91 10.32 8.72
CA ARG A 56 6.90 10.64 7.68
C ARG A 56 8.30 10.92 8.23
N ASN A 57 8.45 11.89 9.13
CA ASN A 57 9.76 12.26 9.67
C ASN A 57 10.43 11.11 10.46
N ARG A 58 9.62 10.27 11.12
CA ARG A 58 10.13 9.10 11.84
C ARG A 58 10.58 8.01 10.85
N PHE A 59 9.89 7.87 9.72
CA PHE A 59 10.25 6.94 8.66
C PHE A 59 11.51 7.39 7.93
N GLU A 60 11.67 8.69 7.65
CA GLU A 60 12.92 9.27 7.11
C GLU A 60 14.10 8.97 8.05
N ARG A 61 13.95 9.23 9.36
CA ARG A 61 14.98 8.89 10.35
C ARG A 61 15.24 7.38 10.45
N TYR A 62 14.20 6.56 10.33
CA TYR A 62 14.34 5.11 10.30
C TYR A 62 15.20 4.66 9.11
N ILE A 63 14.98 5.21 7.91
CA ILE A 63 15.79 4.91 6.72
C ILE A 63 17.26 5.28 6.97
N GLU A 64 17.54 6.48 7.46
CA GLU A 64 18.91 6.92 7.76
C GLU A 64 19.63 5.94 8.70
N LEU A 65 18.96 5.54 9.79
CA LEU A 65 19.53 4.64 10.79
C LEU A 65 19.74 3.23 10.23
N ASN A 66 18.80 2.72 9.44
CA ASN A 66 18.92 1.39 8.82
C ASN A 66 20.07 1.35 7.80
N THR A 67 20.20 2.38 6.97
CA THR A 67 21.32 2.48 6.02
C THR A 67 22.65 2.55 6.77
N LYS A 68 22.75 3.35 7.84
CA LYS A 68 23.96 3.40 8.67
C LYS A 68 24.28 2.04 9.29
N ALA A 69 23.27 1.33 9.79
CA ALA A 69 23.46 -0.01 10.35
C ALA A 69 23.98 -0.99 9.29
N ALA A 70 23.46 -0.94 8.06
CA ALA A 70 23.94 -1.78 6.96
C ALA A 70 25.41 -1.49 6.60
N GLN A 71 25.77 -0.20 6.50
CA GLN A 71 27.14 0.23 6.21
C GLN A 71 28.14 -0.22 7.29
N LEU A 72 27.72 -0.23 8.57
CA LEU A 72 28.55 -0.77 9.67
C LEU A 72 28.76 -2.28 9.57
N ASN A 73 27.95 -2.99 8.80
CA ASN A 73 28.07 -4.41 8.51
C ASN A 73 28.66 -4.67 7.10
N ASN A 74 29.32 -3.67 6.51
CA ASN A 74 29.94 -3.74 5.18
C ASN A 74 28.97 -3.96 4.00
N PHE A 75 27.68 -3.63 4.17
CA PHE A 75 26.71 -3.60 3.08
C PHE A 75 26.51 -2.17 2.56
N THR A 76 26.25 -2.03 1.26
CA THR A 76 26.03 -0.74 0.57
C THR A 76 24.76 -0.06 1.05
N SER A 77 23.71 -0.85 1.33
CA SER A 77 22.41 -0.35 1.76
C SER A 77 21.65 -1.36 2.61
N ARG A 78 20.54 -0.92 3.22
CA ARG A 78 19.62 -1.83 3.91
C ARG A 78 19.01 -2.89 2.97
N ALA A 79 18.83 -2.57 1.68
CA ALA A 79 18.28 -3.51 0.71
C ALA A 79 19.23 -4.70 0.50
N GLU A 80 20.52 -4.44 0.32
CA GLU A 80 21.54 -5.49 0.19
C GLU A 80 21.61 -6.38 1.44
N LEU A 81 21.52 -5.76 2.63
CA LEU A 81 21.45 -6.50 3.88
C LEU A 81 20.18 -7.37 4.00
N TRP A 82 19.06 -7.00 3.37
CA TRP A 82 17.87 -7.87 3.30
C TRP A 82 18.02 -9.00 2.29
N LEU A 83 18.70 -8.75 1.17
CA LEU A 83 18.96 -9.75 0.15
C LEU A 83 19.97 -10.80 0.60
N ALA A 84 20.90 -10.43 1.49
CA ALA A 84 21.88 -11.33 2.05
C ALA A 84 21.27 -12.56 2.75
N GLU A 85 20.05 -12.45 3.27
CA GLU A 85 19.33 -13.58 3.91
C GLU A 85 18.98 -14.71 2.92
N TYR A 86 19.01 -14.43 1.61
CA TYR A 86 18.73 -15.42 0.57
C TYR A 86 19.99 -16.08 0.01
N GLU A 87 21.18 -15.60 0.42
CA GLU A 87 22.49 -16.16 0.03
C GLU A 87 22.68 -16.35 -1.49
N ASP A 88 22.04 -15.50 -2.30
CA ASP A 88 22.04 -15.59 -3.77
C ASP A 88 22.12 -14.19 -4.39
N GLU A 89 23.25 -13.88 -5.04
CA GLU A 89 23.50 -12.59 -5.69
C GLU A 89 22.56 -12.30 -6.87
N THR A 90 21.92 -13.35 -7.43
CA THR A 90 21.00 -13.24 -8.57
C THR A 90 19.53 -13.25 -8.16
N PHE A 91 19.24 -13.27 -6.86
CA PHE A 91 17.88 -13.41 -6.33
C PHE A 91 16.91 -12.34 -6.84
N GLU A 92 17.34 -11.07 -6.92
CA GLU A 92 16.52 -9.99 -7.48
C GLU A 92 16.16 -10.27 -8.96
N GLN A 93 17.13 -10.70 -9.77
CA GLN A 93 16.88 -11.02 -11.18
C GLN A 93 15.92 -12.21 -11.32
N GLN A 94 16.05 -13.23 -10.48
CA GLN A 94 15.12 -14.36 -10.50
C GLN A 94 13.69 -13.92 -10.18
N LEU A 95 13.50 -12.99 -9.24
CA LEU A 95 12.18 -12.41 -8.94
C LEU A 95 11.64 -11.58 -10.11
N GLU A 96 12.49 -10.81 -10.79
CA GLU A 96 12.11 -10.05 -11.98
C GLU A 96 11.68 -10.98 -13.12
N ASP A 97 12.43 -12.05 -13.40
CA ASP A 97 12.12 -13.02 -14.45
C ASP A 97 10.78 -13.72 -14.18
N ILE A 98 10.56 -14.18 -12.94
CA ILE A 98 9.29 -14.78 -12.51
C ILE A 98 8.14 -13.77 -12.64
N PHE A 99 8.37 -12.50 -12.29
CA PHE A 99 7.36 -11.47 -12.42
C PHE A 99 7.00 -11.24 -13.89
N GLU A 100 7.97 -11.18 -14.81
CA GLU A 100 7.71 -11.00 -16.25
C GLU A 100 6.91 -12.18 -16.83
N ASP A 101 7.16 -13.42 -16.39
CA ASP A 101 6.37 -14.59 -16.77
C ASP A 101 4.89 -14.45 -16.35
N ILE A 102 4.63 -13.93 -15.14
CA ILE A 102 3.27 -13.78 -14.60
C ILE A 102 2.58 -12.49 -15.08
N LYS A 103 3.35 -11.48 -15.49
CA LYS A 103 2.88 -10.13 -15.82
C LYS A 103 1.80 -10.11 -16.88
N THR A 104 1.90 -10.98 -17.89
CA THR A 104 0.89 -11.09 -18.94
C THR A 104 -0.47 -11.51 -18.36
N LEU A 105 -0.50 -12.50 -17.47
CA LEU A 105 -1.72 -12.91 -16.77
C LEU A 105 -2.26 -11.79 -15.88
N TYR A 106 -1.39 -11.12 -15.13
CA TYR A 106 -1.77 -9.97 -14.30
C TYR A 106 -2.45 -8.87 -15.13
N HIS A 107 -1.90 -8.52 -16.30
CA HIS A 107 -2.50 -7.52 -17.17
C HIS A 107 -3.89 -7.91 -17.69
N GLN A 108 -4.10 -9.19 -18.05
CA GLN A 108 -5.42 -9.67 -18.47
C GLN A 108 -6.43 -9.59 -17.32
N LEU A 109 -6.04 -10.02 -16.11
CA LEU A 109 -6.88 -9.95 -14.93
C LEU A 109 -7.21 -8.50 -14.56
N HIS A 110 -6.20 -7.64 -14.48
CA HIS A 110 -6.37 -6.20 -14.20
C HIS A 110 -7.29 -5.55 -15.24
N GLY A 111 -7.08 -5.84 -16.53
CA GLY A 111 -7.93 -5.36 -17.62
C GLY A 111 -9.39 -5.79 -17.48
N TYR A 112 -9.62 -7.07 -17.16
CA TYR A 112 -10.96 -7.61 -16.98
C TYR A 112 -11.66 -7.05 -15.74
N VAL A 113 -10.99 -7.01 -14.58
CA VAL A 113 -11.55 -6.40 -13.35
C VAL A 113 -11.95 -4.96 -13.61
N ARG A 114 -11.10 -4.17 -14.26
CA ARG A 114 -11.41 -2.78 -14.61
C ARG A 114 -12.59 -2.67 -15.57
N TYR A 115 -12.67 -3.55 -16.57
CA TYR A 115 -13.81 -3.62 -17.49
C TYR A 115 -15.11 -3.88 -16.73
N ARG A 116 -15.12 -4.84 -15.80
CA ARG A 116 -16.29 -5.16 -14.97
C ARG A 116 -16.67 -4.02 -14.02
N LEU A 117 -15.70 -3.37 -13.37
CA LEU A 117 -15.95 -2.22 -12.51
C LEU A 117 -16.61 -1.07 -13.28
N LYS A 118 -16.14 -0.78 -14.50
CA LYS A 118 -16.73 0.26 -15.36
C LYS A 118 -18.19 0.00 -15.75
N GLN A 119 -18.64 -1.26 -15.73
CA GLN A 119 -20.06 -1.57 -15.99
C GLN A 119 -20.95 -1.24 -14.79
N CYS A 120 -20.39 -1.28 -13.58
CA CYS A 120 -21.12 -1.04 -12.34
C CYS A 120 -21.08 0.41 -11.90
N ASP A 121 -20.05 1.17 -12.30
CA ASP A 121 -19.75 2.49 -11.75
C ASP A 121 -19.04 3.40 -12.78
N ASP A 122 -19.37 4.69 -12.80
CA ASP A 122 -18.80 5.70 -13.70
C ASP A 122 -17.53 6.37 -13.18
N VAL A 123 -17.14 6.12 -11.92
CA VAL A 123 -15.94 6.67 -11.26
C VAL A 123 -14.63 6.10 -11.84
N VAL A 124 -14.68 5.00 -12.60
CA VAL A 124 -13.50 4.38 -13.22
C VAL A 124 -13.00 5.21 -14.42
N SER A 125 -11.78 5.76 -14.31
CA SER A 125 -11.14 6.55 -15.37
C SER A 125 -11.12 5.82 -16.73
N LYS A 126 -11.47 6.56 -17.79
CA LYS A 126 -11.54 6.06 -19.17
C LYS A 126 -10.17 5.71 -19.76
N THR A 127 -9.07 6.20 -19.18
CA THR A 127 -7.74 6.10 -19.78
C THR A 127 -6.93 4.96 -19.15
N LEU A 128 -6.56 3.93 -19.93
CA LEU A 128 -5.43 3.04 -19.59
C LEU A 128 -4.16 3.82 -19.89
N TYR A 129 -3.23 3.88 -18.94
CA TYR A 129 -1.82 4.21 -19.18
C TYR A 129 -1.59 5.32 -20.21
N ARG A 130 -1.51 6.57 -19.75
CA ARG A 130 -0.70 7.54 -20.47
C ARG A 130 0.75 7.06 -20.31
N LYS A 131 1.22 6.17 -21.19
CA LYS A 131 2.66 5.95 -21.39
C LYS A 131 3.22 7.35 -21.64
N LYS A 132 3.97 7.86 -20.67
CA LYS A 132 4.99 8.87 -20.95
C LYS A 132 6.24 8.12 -21.36
#